data_AF-A0A428VWA3-F1
#
_entry.id   AF-A0A428VWA3-F1
#
_cell.length_a   1.000
_cell.length_b   1.000
_cell.length_c   1.000
_cell.angle_alpha   90.00
_cell.angle_beta   90.00
_cell.angle_gamma   90.00
#
_symmetry.space_group_name_H-M   'P 1'
#
loop_
_entity.id
_entity.type
_entity.pdbx_description
1 polymer ?
#
loop_
_entity_poly.entity_id
_entity_poly.type
_entity_poly.pdbx_seq_one_letter_code
_entity_poly.pdbx_strand_id
1 'polypeptide(L)'
;MSDGIEGTGSGLVGRARRRHAKLIGLSSPSSQEDRVVAEEPVYAPDQLKPGNRKWARIGAIGTAVILLAMLIGNHEGNTENIWLIGTA
;
A
#
# COMPACT_ATOMS: atom_id res chain seq x y z
N MET A 1 62.35 9.68 -3.47
CA MET A 1 62.21 9.34 -4.90
C MET A 1 60.84 9.82 -5.34
N SER A 2 60.80 11.05 -5.83
CA SER A 2 59.65 11.68 -6.47
C SER A 2 59.90 11.59 -7.97
N ASP A 3 58.92 11.13 -8.74
CA ASP A 3 58.72 11.30 -10.19
C ASP A 3 57.43 10.50 -10.51
N GLY A 4 56.46 10.95 -11.30
CA GLY A 4 56.36 12.10 -12.17
C GLY A 4 54.90 12.34 -12.56
N ILE A 5 54.62 13.59 -12.94
CA ILE A 5 53.37 14.11 -13.49
C ILE A 5 53.42 13.88 -15.01
N GLU A 6 52.55 13.05 -15.56
CA GLU A 6 52.21 12.97 -17.00
C GLU A 6 50.76 12.45 -17.11
N GLY A 7 49.83 12.96 -17.90
CA GLY A 7 49.85 14.06 -18.85
C GLY A 7 48.41 14.41 -19.22
N THR A 8 48.17 15.69 -19.35
CA THR A 8 46.93 16.30 -19.85
C THR A 8 46.77 15.98 -21.35
N GLY A 9 45.87 15.07 -21.69
CA GLY A 9 45.46 14.78 -23.06
C GLY A 9 44.15 15.47 -23.42
N SER A 10 44.22 16.76 -23.76
CA SER A 10 43.17 17.50 -24.46
C SER A 10 43.14 17.05 -25.93
N GLY A 11 41.99 16.59 -26.43
CA GLY A 11 41.87 16.12 -27.80
C GLY A 11 40.41 15.94 -28.22
N LEU A 12 39.78 17.05 -28.63
CA LEU A 12 38.61 17.04 -29.50
C LEU A 12 38.79 16.03 -30.65
N VAL A 13 37.76 15.24 -30.94
CA VAL A 13 37.28 14.87 -32.30
C VAL A 13 36.14 13.87 -32.15
N GLY A 14 34.99 14.14 -32.78
CA GLY A 14 33.94 13.13 -32.94
C GLY A 14 32.49 13.59 -32.77
N ARG A 15 32.10 14.75 -33.30
CA ARG A 15 30.68 15.05 -33.54
C ARG A 15 30.15 14.17 -34.67
N ALA A 16 29.64 12.98 -34.32
CA ALA A 16 28.83 12.17 -35.22
C ALA A 16 27.34 12.40 -34.92
N ARG A 17 26.72 13.20 -35.78
CA ARG A 17 25.27 13.43 -35.81
C ARG A 17 24.57 12.11 -36.12
N ARG A 18 23.77 11.59 -35.19
CA ARG A 18 22.70 10.63 -35.51
C ARG A 18 21.36 11.29 -35.21
N ARG A 19 20.83 11.99 -36.23
CA ARG A 19 19.42 12.38 -36.25
C ARG A 19 18.62 11.11 -36.52
N HIS A 20 18.09 10.49 -35.47
CA HIS A 20 17.04 9.49 -35.64
C HIS A 20 15.72 10.26 -35.75
N ALA A 21 15.20 10.36 -36.97
CA ALA A 21 13.88 10.90 -37.24
C ALA A 21 12.86 10.07 -36.46
N LYS A 22 12.31 10.61 -35.37
CA LYS A 22 11.16 10.05 -34.67
C LYS A 22 9.96 10.28 -35.59
N LEU A 23 9.62 9.25 -36.36
CA LEU A 23 8.43 9.23 -37.20
C LEU A 23 7.22 9.48 -36.30
N ILE A 24 6.49 10.54 -36.65
CA ILE A 24 5.19 10.92 -36.14
C ILE A 24 4.22 9.78 -36.44
N GLY A 25 3.97 8.94 -35.44
CA GLY A 25 2.83 8.03 -35.41
C GLY A 25 1.73 8.69 -34.60
N LEU A 26 0.76 9.32 -35.26
CA LEU A 26 -0.51 9.68 -34.64
C LEU A 26 -1.22 8.37 -34.27
N SER A 27 -1.03 7.90 -33.04
CA SER A 27 -1.99 7.00 -32.40
C SER A 27 -3.13 7.86 -31.86
N SER A 28 -4.29 7.76 -32.50
CA SER A 28 -5.53 8.46 -32.15
C SER A 28 -5.87 8.37 -30.65
N PRO A 29 -6.32 9.46 -29.99
CA PRO A 29 -6.64 9.46 -28.57
C PRO A 29 -8.01 8.83 -28.21
N SER A 30 -8.69 8.14 -29.13
CA SER A 30 -10.04 7.60 -28.88
C SER A 30 -10.06 6.23 -28.19
N SER A 31 -8.93 5.64 -27.85
CA SER A 31 -8.88 4.34 -27.14
C SER A 31 -8.88 4.47 -25.61
N GLN A 32 -8.99 5.68 -25.06
CA GLN A 32 -8.94 5.87 -23.61
C GLN A 32 -10.32 5.89 -22.95
N GLU A 33 -11.36 6.31 -23.67
CA GLU A 33 -12.72 6.46 -23.10
C GLU A 33 -13.56 5.17 -23.15
N ASP A 34 -13.19 4.18 -23.97
CA ASP A 34 -13.84 2.86 -24.04
C ASP A 34 -13.30 1.85 -22.99
N ARG A 35 -12.24 2.22 -22.24
CA ARG A 35 -11.67 1.40 -21.16
C ARG A 35 -12.41 1.56 -19.82
N VAL A 36 -13.55 2.26 -19.83
CA VAL A 36 -14.46 2.41 -18.70
C VAL A 36 -15.52 1.29 -18.69
N VAL A 37 -15.34 0.24 -19.49
CA VAL A 37 -15.92 -1.07 -19.18
C VAL A 37 -15.25 -1.52 -17.88
N ALA A 38 -16.01 -1.46 -16.79
CA ALA A 38 -15.57 -1.72 -15.42
C ALA A 38 -15.00 -3.14 -15.30
N GLU A 39 -13.70 -3.30 -15.52
CA GLU A 39 -12.99 -4.49 -15.03
C GLU A 39 -13.01 -4.41 -13.50
N GLU A 40 -13.87 -5.20 -12.87
CA GLU A 40 -13.80 -5.37 -11.43
C GLU A 40 -12.36 -5.77 -11.07
N PRO A 41 -11.73 -5.11 -10.08
CA PRO A 41 -10.37 -5.41 -9.71
C PRO A 41 -10.27 -6.89 -9.30
N VAL A 42 -9.56 -7.68 -10.10
CA VAL A 42 -9.34 -9.11 -9.83
C VAL A 42 -8.29 -9.22 -8.73
N TYR A 43 -8.74 -9.61 -7.53
CA TYR A 43 -7.85 -9.83 -6.40
C TYR A 43 -7.38 -11.29 -6.32
N ALA A 44 -6.07 -11.50 -6.24
CA ALA A 44 -5.48 -12.76 -5.81
C ALA A 44 -5.90 -13.07 -4.35
N PRO A 45 -6.00 -14.36 -3.97
CA PRO A 45 -6.57 -14.79 -2.69
C PRO A 45 -5.85 -14.24 -1.45
N ASP A 46 -4.63 -13.72 -1.59
CA ASP A 46 -3.81 -13.14 -0.53
C ASP A 46 -3.88 -11.60 -0.43
N GLN A 47 -4.38 -10.90 -1.46
CA GLN A 47 -4.39 -9.42 -1.48
C GLN A 47 -5.37 -8.79 -0.48
N LEU A 48 -6.44 -9.51 -0.13
CA LEU A 48 -7.47 -9.04 0.82
C LEU A 48 -7.18 -9.49 2.25
N LYS A 49 -5.95 -9.90 2.56
CA LYS A 49 -5.61 -10.39 3.90
C LYS A 49 -5.68 -9.21 4.89
N PRO A 50 -6.37 -9.37 6.04
CA PRO A 50 -6.47 -8.31 7.03
C PRO A 50 -5.07 -7.91 7.50
N GLY A 51 -4.67 -6.69 7.15
CA GLY A 51 -3.29 -6.23 7.26
C GLY A 51 -2.78 -6.05 8.68
N ASN A 52 -3.69 -5.92 9.66
CA ASN A 52 -3.28 -5.49 11.00
C ASN A 52 -3.87 -6.30 12.16
N ARG A 53 -3.40 -7.55 12.27
CA ARG A 53 -3.80 -8.49 13.34
C ARG A 53 -3.52 -7.98 14.75
N LYS A 54 -2.50 -7.13 14.94
CA LYS A 54 -2.15 -6.58 16.26
C LYS A 54 -3.26 -5.65 16.76
N TRP A 55 -3.72 -4.74 15.91
CA TRP A 55 -4.78 -3.80 16.27
C TRP A 55 -6.14 -4.48 16.41
N ALA A 56 -6.42 -5.50 15.58
CA ALA A 56 -7.62 -6.32 15.76
C ALA A 56 -7.64 -7.00 17.14
N ARG A 57 -6.51 -7.53 17.61
CA ARG A 57 -6.40 -8.14 18.95
C ARG A 57 -6.56 -7.11 20.07
N ILE A 58 -5.92 -5.95 19.94
CA ILE A 58 -6.05 -4.88 20.94
C ILE A 58 -7.50 -4.40 21.02
N GLY A 59 -8.17 -4.21 19.87
CA GLY A 59 -9.58 -3.88 19.81
C GLY A 59 -10.46 -4.95 20.48
N ALA A 60 -10.23 -6.24 20.16
CA ALA A 60 -10.97 -7.33 20.78
C ALA A 60 -10.80 -7.36 22.31
N ILE A 61 -9.57 -7.25 22.81
CA ILE A 61 -9.28 -7.23 24.26
C ILE A 61 -9.90 -5.99 24.91
N GLY A 62 -9.78 -4.82 24.27
CA GLY A 62 -10.38 -3.58 24.76
C GLY A 62 -11.89 -3.67 24.90
N THR A 63 -12.57 -4.20 23.87
CA THR A 63 -14.03 -4.43 23.90
C THR A 63 -14.42 -5.39 25.02
N ALA A 64 -13.72 -6.52 25.16
CA ALA A 64 -13.98 -7.48 26.23
C ALA A 64 -13.86 -6.85 27.63
N VAL A 65 -12.80 -6.06 27.87
CA VAL A 65 -12.60 -5.35 29.14
C VAL A 65 -13.74 -4.36 29.42
N ILE A 66 -14.20 -3.61 28.41
CA ILE A 66 -15.32 -2.67 28.57
C ILE A 66 -16.61 -3.42 28.93
N LEU A 67 -16.91 -4.52 28.23
CA LEU A 67 -18.10 -5.34 28.53
C LEU A 67 -18.07 -5.89 29.95
N LEU A 68 -16.90 -6.35 30.43
CA LEU A 68 -16.75 -6.83 31.80
C LEU A 68 -16.81 -5.70 32.83
N ALA A 69 -16.35 -4.50 32.50
CA ALA A 69 -16.47 -3.34 33.39
C ALA A 69 -17.94 -2.95 33.64
N MET A 70 -18.83 -3.22 32.67
CA MET A 70 -20.27 -2.98 32.82
C MET A 70 -20.95 -3.91 33.85
N LEU A 71 -20.26 -4.93 34.37
CA LEU A 71 -20.77 -5.72 35.50
C LEU A 71 -20.74 -4.93 36.83
N ILE A 72 -19.99 -3.83 36.88
CA ILE A 72 -19.86 -2.97 38.06
C ILE A 72 -20.94 -1.88 37.97
N GLY A 73 -21.98 -1.97 38.79
CA GLY A 73 -23.06 -0.99 38.80
C GLY A 73 -24.30 -1.47 39.55
N ASN A 74 -25.38 -0.68 39.51
CA ASN A 74 -26.65 -1.01 40.15
C ASN A 74 -27.47 -1.99 39.30
N HIS A 75 -26.99 -3.22 39.14
CA HIS A 75 -27.70 -4.29 38.45
C HIS A 75 -28.52 -5.08 39.48
N GLU A 76 -29.83 -4.86 39.53
CA GLU A 76 -30.74 -5.65 40.39
C GLU A 76 -31.03 -7.05 39.82
N GLY A 77 -30.78 -7.27 38.53
CA GLY A 77 -30.99 -8.54 37.83
C GLY A 77 -29.69 -9.14 37.26
N ASN A 78 -29.58 -10.47 37.29
CA ASN A 78 -28.39 -11.19 36.79
C ASN A 78 -28.49 -11.64 35.32
N THR A 79 -29.65 -11.50 34.67
CA THR A 79 -29.84 -11.98 33.29
C THR A 79 -28.87 -11.32 32.31
N GLU A 80 -28.64 -10.01 32.44
CA GLU A 80 -27.71 -9.26 31.59
C GLU A 80 -26.25 -9.65 31.83
N ASN A 81 -25.88 -9.99 33.07
CA ASN A 81 -24.52 -10.41 33.41
C ASN A 81 -24.12 -11.69 32.65
N ILE A 82 -25.07 -12.60 32.40
CA ILE A 82 -24.83 -13.82 31.62
C ILE A 82 -24.43 -13.48 30.19
N TRP A 83 -25.12 -12.51 29.57
CA TRP A 83 -24.82 -12.08 28.20
C TRP A 83 -23.51 -11.30 28.11
N LEU A 84 -23.21 -10.44 29.09
CA LEU A 84 -21.95 -9.70 29.16
C LEU A 84 -20.75 -10.65 29.30
N ILE A 85 -20.82 -11.62 30.21
CA ILE A 85 -19.76 -12.62 30.40
C ILE A 85 -19.64 -13.55 29.19
N GLY A 86 -20.76 -13.93 28.57
CA GLY A 86 -20.76 -14.85 27.43
C GLY A 86 -20.28 -14.25 26.10
N THR A 87 -20.29 -12.93 25.97
CA THR A 87 -19.93 -12.23 24.72
C THR A 87 -18.64 -11.43 24.79
N ALA A 88 -18.15 -11.15 25.99
CA ALA A 88 -16.81 -10.60 26.21
C ALA A 88 -15.71 -11.61 25.87
#